data_AF-A0A6G0QAD0-F1
#
_entry.id   AF-A0A6G0QAD0-F1
#
_cell.length_a   1.000
_cell.length_b   1.000
_cell.length_c   1.000
_cell.angle_alpha   90.00
_cell.angle_beta   90.00
_cell.angle_gamma   90.00
#
_symmetry.space_group_name_H-M   'P 1'
#
loop_
_entity.id
_entity.type
_entity.pdbx_description
1 polymer ?
#
loop_
_entity_poly.entity_id
_entity_poly.type
_entity_poly.pdbx_seq_one_letter_code
_entity_poly.pdbx_strand_id
1 'polypeptide(L)'
;MRLHRIVLLVAAASVATVSTSAEALETISVAEDQRLLKYPTDAEERVGTIPSVTTEQINAWLKKGDTADDVFKQLALHNAADDVLTSPVLKEWVGYMKLFNKKYPKKQTSLISTLTANYGDDRLTKMIQVAKSSKVPETVNMAKRLEFEQIHRWLGQQETPEKVFLLLKLDDVSVEPFLQPQMVTWAKYVDSFDKANPGTMTALLPAFGRYNEQSMVNMLIAAKTVPSTEHIAVRAQVELTQLWLRIERTPEEIFAMLKLGQAGDNVLESPLFIA
;
A
#
# COMPACT_ATOMS: atom_id res chain seq x y z
N MET A 1 49.02 7.60 15.47
CA MET A 1 48.46 6.23 15.68
C MET A 1 47.44 6.20 16.83
N ARG A 2 46.39 7.02 16.76
CA ARG A 2 45.25 6.98 17.69
C ARG A 2 44.00 7.49 16.97
N LEU A 3 43.49 6.68 16.05
CA LEU A 3 42.22 6.92 15.32
C LEU A 3 41.73 5.60 14.69
N HIS A 4 41.77 4.51 15.47
CA HIS A 4 41.34 3.16 15.05
C HIS A 4 40.48 2.46 16.12
N ARG A 5 39.78 3.21 16.97
CA ARG A 5 39.01 2.65 18.10
C ARG A 5 37.63 3.26 18.36
N ILE A 6 36.96 3.79 17.33
CA ILE A 6 35.57 4.29 17.48
C ILE A 6 34.56 3.56 16.57
N VAL A 7 34.98 2.62 15.70
CA VAL A 7 34.05 1.91 14.77
C VAL A 7 33.71 0.47 15.21
N LEU A 8 33.94 0.10 16.47
CA LEU A 8 33.68 -1.27 16.97
C LEU A 8 32.83 -1.26 18.25
N LEU A 9 31.61 -0.73 18.19
CA LEU A 9 30.69 -0.80 19.34
C LEU A 9 29.18 -0.77 19.02
N VAL A 10 28.76 -1.24 17.83
CA VAL A 10 27.34 -1.58 17.59
C VAL A 10 27.24 -2.93 16.88
N ALA A 11 27.69 -3.98 17.54
CA ALA A 11 27.42 -5.37 17.14
C ALA A 11 27.62 -6.29 18.34
N ALA A 12 26.57 -6.44 19.17
CA ALA A 12 26.25 -7.63 19.96
C ALA A 12 25.24 -7.30 21.07
N ALA A 13 23.97 -7.60 20.85
CA ALA A 13 23.05 -8.02 21.90
C ALA A 13 21.84 -8.71 21.25
N SER A 14 21.99 -9.99 20.98
CA SER A 14 20.88 -10.93 20.84
C SER A 14 21.08 -12.01 21.89
N VAL A 15 20.00 -12.39 22.58
CA VAL A 15 19.56 -13.77 22.91
C VAL A 15 18.77 -13.79 24.22
N ALA A 16 17.64 -14.52 24.15
CA ALA A 16 16.73 -14.99 25.21
C ALA A 16 15.78 -13.93 25.80
N THR A 17 14.46 -14.13 25.80
CA THR A 17 13.75 -15.35 26.21
C THR A 17 12.47 -15.61 25.41
N VAL A 18 12.32 -16.87 24.97
CA VAL A 18 11.06 -17.52 24.64
C VAL A 18 10.57 -18.19 25.92
N SER A 19 9.33 -17.93 26.37
CA SER A 19 8.53 -18.91 27.10
C SER A 19 7.08 -18.46 27.28
N THR A 20 6.17 -19.35 26.87
CA THR A 20 4.84 -19.64 27.45
C THR A 20 3.73 -18.60 27.39
N SER A 21 2.81 -18.83 26.43
CA SER A 21 1.37 -18.89 26.72
C SER A 21 0.63 -19.64 25.61
N ALA A 22 0.85 -20.96 25.58
CA ALA A 22 -0.08 -21.91 24.99
C ALA A 22 -1.02 -22.36 26.11
N GLU A 23 -2.22 -21.78 26.18
CA GLU A 23 -3.41 -22.32 26.86
C GLU A 23 -4.56 -21.33 26.71
N ALA A 24 -5.43 -21.58 25.71
CA ALA A 24 -6.86 -21.25 25.70
C ALA A 24 -7.46 -21.68 24.35
N LEU A 25 -7.45 -22.98 24.09
CA LEU A 25 -8.37 -23.61 23.15
C LEU A 25 -9.34 -24.43 23.97
N GLU A 26 -10.47 -23.85 24.34
CA GLU A 26 -11.67 -24.63 24.64
C GLU A 26 -12.91 -23.89 24.11
N THR A 27 -13.55 -24.57 23.16
CA THR A 27 -15.00 -24.71 22.97
C THR A 27 -15.84 -23.45 22.71
N ILE A 28 -15.97 -23.09 21.43
CA ILE A 28 -17.24 -22.53 20.92
C ILE A 28 -17.71 -23.34 19.70
N SER A 29 -18.46 -24.39 20.03
CA SER A 29 -19.71 -24.81 19.41
C SER A 29 -19.91 -24.53 17.91
N VAL A 30 -19.87 -25.62 17.13
CA VAL A 30 -20.51 -25.74 15.81
C VAL A 30 -22.02 -25.72 16.00
N ALA A 31 -22.64 -24.54 15.96
CA ALA A 31 -24.04 -24.32 15.61
C ALA A 31 -24.33 -22.80 15.59
N GLU A 32 -25.18 -22.39 14.65
CA GLU A 32 -25.72 -21.03 14.46
C GLU A 32 -24.89 -20.04 13.61
N ASP A 33 -24.83 -20.29 12.30
CA ASP A 33 -24.73 -19.18 11.34
C ASP A 33 -25.66 -19.37 10.13
N GLN A 34 -26.97 -19.47 10.42
CA GLN A 34 -28.04 -19.46 9.43
C GLN A 34 -29.03 -18.29 9.64
N ARG A 35 -28.58 -17.18 10.24
CA ARG A 35 -29.46 -16.06 10.58
C ARG A 35 -29.04 -14.68 10.05
N LEU A 36 -28.48 -14.60 8.85
CA LEU A 36 -28.39 -13.31 8.14
C LEU A 36 -28.65 -13.44 6.63
N LEU A 37 -29.88 -13.81 6.27
CA LEU A 37 -30.49 -13.48 4.96
C LEU A 37 -32.01 -13.74 5.01
N LYS A 38 -32.72 -13.05 5.90
CA LYS A 38 -34.15 -12.79 5.72
C LYS A 38 -34.28 -11.34 5.28
N TYR A 39 -34.62 -11.13 4.02
CA TYR A 39 -35.19 -9.84 3.61
C TYR A 39 -36.54 -9.70 4.30
N PRO A 40 -36.86 -8.56 4.93
CA PRO A 40 -38.19 -8.32 5.43
C PRO A 40 -39.13 -8.12 4.23
N THR A 41 -40.01 -9.08 4.01
CA THR A 41 -41.36 -8.80 3.50
C THR A 41 -42.09 -8.14 4.64
N ASP A 42 -42.16 -6.81 4.61
CA ASP A 42 -43.36 -6.03 4.90
C ASP A 42 -43.00 -4.54 4.82
N ALA A 43 -43.88 -3.80 4.17
CA ALA A 43 -43.75 -2.38 3.94
C ALA A 43 -43.95 -1.58 5.24
N GLU A 44 -43.36 -0.39 5.21
CA GLU A 44 -43.61 0.80 6.02
C GLU A 44 -42.62 1.14 7.15
N GLU A 45 -42.27 2.44 7.10
CA GLU A 45 -41.49 3.25 8.03
C GLU A 45 -39.96 3.11 8.07
N ARG A 46 -39.32 3.63 7.01
CA ARG A 46 -38.03 4.34 7.15
C ARG A 46 -38.02 5.64 6.37
N VAL A 47 -38.02 6.75 7.11
CA VAL A 47 -37.75 8.08 6.59
C VAL A 47 -36.33 8.12 6.01
N GLY A 48 -36.22 8.37 4.70
CA GLY A 48 -35.17 9.26 4.18
C GLY A 48 -33.94 8.67 3.50
N THR A 49 -34.02 7.60 2.71
CA THR A 49 -33.18 7.48 1.48
C THR A 49 -33.85 6.49 0.51
N ILE A 50 -34.35 6.98 -0.63
CA ILE A 50 -34.81 6.12 -1.71
C ILE A 50 -33.57 5.38 -2.26
N PRO A 51 -33.57 4.03 -2.40
CA PRO A 51 -32.46 3.35 -3.04
C PRO A 51 -32.24 3.92 -4.44
N SER A 52 -31.03 4.39 -4.74
CA SER A 52 -30.69 4.89 -6.09
C SER A 52 -30.77 3.79 -7.17
N VAL A 53 -30.87 2.52 -6.74
CA VAL A 53 -30.97 1.33 -7.58
C VAL A 53 -32.14 0.48 -7.08
N THR A 54 -33.10 0.16 -7.96
CA THR A 54 -34.25 -0.68 -7.60
C THR A 54 -34.00 -2.16 -7.86
N THR A 55 -34.81 -3.03 -7.25
CA THR A 55 -34.78 -4.49 -7.50
C THR A 55 -35.06 -4.81 -8.97
N GLU A 56 -35.97 -4.08 -9.62
CA GLU A 56 -36.26 -4.23 -11.05
C GLU A 56 -35.04 -3.89 -11.89
N GLN A 57 -34.30 -2.84 -11.53
CA GLN A 57 -33.08 -2.43 -12.23
C GLN A 57 -31.96 -3.47 -12.07
N ILE A 58 -31.76 -4.00 -10.86
CA ILE A 58 -30.82 -5.12 -10.60
C ILE A 58 -31.18 -6.34 -11.46
N ASN A 59 -32.45 -6.72 -11.49
CA ASN A 59 -32.93 -7.86 -12.28
C ASN A 59 -32.76 -7.63 -13.78
N ALA A 60 -33.01 -6.42 -14.26
CA ALA A 60 -32.81 -6.03 -15.66
C ALA A 60 -31.33 -6.18 -16.06
N TRP A 61 -30.41 -5.63 -15.27
CA TRP A 61 -28.97 -5.79 -15.50
C TRP A 61 -28.53 -7.26 -15.48
N LEU A 62 -28.99 -8.04 -14.49
CA LEU A 62 -28.66 -9.46 -14.39
C LEU A 62 -29.23 -10.31 -15.54
N LYS A 63 -30.40 -9.95 -16.08
CA LYS A 63 -31.04 -10.62 -17.22
C LYS A 63 -30.33 -10.27 -18.52
N LYS A 64 -29.95 -9.01 -18.69
CA LYS A 64 -29.15 -8.53 -19.83
C LYS A 64 -27.73 -9.12 -19.83
N GLY A 65 -27.22 -9.45 -18.64
CA GLY A 65 -25.87 -9.97 -18.46
C GLY A 65 -24.81 -8.89 -18.43
N ASP A 66 -25.20 -7.65 -18.08
CA ASP A 66 -24.27 -6.55 -17.84
C ASP A 66 -23.22 -6.99 -16.81
N THR A 67 -21.95 -6.66 -17.04
CA THR A 67 -20.90 -7.02 -16.08
C THR A 67 -20.92 -6.07 -14.88
N ALA A 68 -20.24 -6.46 -13.81
CA ALA A 68 -20.02 -5.55 -12.69
C ALA A 68 -19.31 -4.25 -13.13
N ASP A 69 -18.40 -4.30 -14.10
CA ASP A 69 -17.76 -3.09 -14.64
C ASP A 69 -18.75 -2.22 -15.45
N ASP A 70 -19.62 -2.84 -16.26
CA ASP A 70 -20.66 -2.11 -16.99
C ASP A 70 -21.60 -1.38 -16.03
N VAL A 71 -22.04 -2.05 -14.96
CA VAL A 71 -22.90 -1.44 -13.95
C VAL A 71 -22.16 -0.37 -13.14
N PHE A 72 -20.86 -0.55 -12.87
CA PHE A 72 -20.02 0.46 -12.23
C PHE A 72 -20.02 1.77 -13.05
N LYS A 73 -19.93 1.64 -14.37
CA LYS A 73 -19.96 2.76 -15.31
C LYS A 73 -21.34 3.38 -15.44
N GLN A 74 -22.40 2.57 -15.52
CA GLN A 74 -23.80 3.04 -15.55
C GLN A 74 -24.17 3.83 -14.29
N LEU A 75 -23.61 3.47 -13.14
CA LEU A 75 -23.75 4.20 -11.88
C LEU A 75 -22.83 5.43 -11.75
N ALA A 76 -22.11 5.79 -12.82
CA ALA A 76 -21.14 6.87 -12.88
C ALA A 76 -20.03 6.80 -11.81
N LEU A 77 -19.81 5.63 -11.19
CA LEU A 77 -18.83 5.45 -10.11
C LEU A 77 -17.38 5.58 -10.60
N HIS A 78 -17.12 5.44 -11.91
CA HIS A 78 -15.83 5.71 -12.54
C HIS A 78 -15.47 7.20 -12.58
N ASN A 79 -16.47 8.08 -12.51
CA ASN A 79 -16.30 9.53 -12.52
C ASN A 79 -16.42 10.17 -11.14
N ALA A 80 -16.69 9.36 -10.10
CA ALA A 80 -16.84 9.84 -8.72
C ALA A 80 -15.51 10.35 -8.11
N ALA A 81 -14.39 10.17 -8.81
CA ALA A 81 -13.08 10.65 -8.40
C ALA A 81 -12.76 10.23 -6.95
N ASP A 82 -12.34 11.16 -6.11
CA ASP A 82 -11.87 10.90 -4.76
C ASP A 82 -13.02 10.52 -3.79
N ASP A 83 -14.28 10.75 -4.18
CA ASP A 83 -15.49 10.49 -3.38
C ASP A 83 -16.07 9.08 -3.58
N VAL A 84 -15.49 8.26 -4.46
CA VAL A 84 -16.07 6.93 -4.76
C VAL A 84 -16.18 6.06 -3.51
N LEU A 85 -15.23 6.17 -2.58
CA LEU A 85 -15.17 5.37 -1.34
C LEU A 85 -16.19 5.81 -0.29
N THR A 86 -16.71 7.03 -0.38
CA THR A 86 -17.75 7.58 0.49
C THR A 86 -19.13 7.55 -0.16
N SER A 87 -19.19 7.28 -1.47
CA SER A 87 -20.44 7.23 -2.23
C SER A 87 -21.39 6.15 -1.71
N PRO A 88 -22.64 6.50 -1.35
CA PRO A 88 -23.65 5.51 -0.98
C PRO A 88 -23.98 4.57 -2.15
N VAL A 89 -23.83 5.03 -3.39
CA VAL A 89 -24.06 4.25 -4.62
C VAL A 89 -23.06 3.10 -4.75
N LEU A 90 -21.86 3.22 -4.17
CA LEU A 90 -20.89 2.13 -4.14
C LEU A 90 -21.42 0.90 -3.39
N LYS A 91 -22.22 1.10 -2.32
CA LYS A 91 -22.82 0.00 -1.55
C LYS A 91 -23.81 -0.80 -2.40
N GLU A 92 -24.63 -0.09 -3.19
CA GLU A 92 -25.57 -0.72 -4.12
C GLU A 92 -24.82 -1.52 -5.21
N TRP A 93 -23.76 -0.94 -5.77
CA TRP A 93 -22.91 -1.64 -6.72
C TRP A 93 -22.27 -2.91 -6.13
N VAL A 94 -21.78 -2.86 -4.89
CA VAL A 94 -21.24 -4.05 -4.20
C VAL A 94 -22.32 -5.14 -4.05
N GLY A 95 -23.57 -4.75 -3.77
CA GLY A 95 -24.71 -5.65 -3.74
C GLY A 95 -24.93 -6.34 -5.09
N TYR A 96 -24.95 -5.55 -6.17
CA TYR A 96 -25.05 -6.07 -7.54
C TYR A 96 -23.89 -7.03 -7.89
N MET A 97 -22.65 -6.64 -7.61
CA MET A 97 -21.46 -7.44 -7.87
C MET A 97 -21.57 -8.83 -7.22
N LYS A 98 -22.03 -8.92 -5.96
CA LYS A 98 -22.22 -10.21 -5.27
C LYS A 98 -23.24 -11.09 -5.98
N LEU A 99 -24.37 -10.52 -6.43
CA LEU A 99 -25.39 -11.26 -7.18
C LEU A 99 -24.85 -11.73 -8.54
N PHE A 100 -24.13 -10.85 -9.26
CA PHE A 100 -23.48 -11.18 -10.52
C PHE A 100 -22.47 -12.32 -10.35
N ASN A 101 -21.58 -12.24 -9.36
CA ASN A 101 -20.57 -13.27 -9.07
C ASN A 101 -21.18 -14.64 -8.72
N LYS A 102 -22.34 -14.65 -8.05
CA LYS A 102 -23.09 -15.88 -7.73
C LYS A 102 -23.72 -16.49 -8.99
N LYS A 103 -24.28 -15.65 -9.87
CA LYS A 103 -24.93 -16.09 -11.12
C LYS A 103 -23.93 -16.52 -12.19
N TYR A 104 -22.78 -15.86 -12.25
CA TYR A 104 -21.74 -16.07 -13.27
C TYR A 104 -20.38 -16.38 -12.63
N PRO A 105 -20.19 -17.56 -12.01
CA PRO A 105 -18.99 -17.90 -11.24
C PRO A 105 -17.69 -17.91 -12.05
N LYS A 106 -17.77 -18.05 -13.37
CA LYS A 106 -16.60 -17.98 -14.28
C LYS A 106 -16.19 -16.55 -14.68
N LYS A 107 -16.98 -15.54 -14.27
CA LYS A 107 -16.77 -14.12 -14.63
C LYS A 107 -16.67 -13.23 -13.38
N GLN A 108 -16.29 -13.79 -12.25
CA GLN A 108 -16.28 -13.08 -10.99
C GLN A 108 -15.30 -11.89 -11.02
N THR A 109 -15.67 -10.83 -10.32
CA THR A 109 -14.76 -9.71 -10.02
C THR A 109 -14.77 -9.42 -8.52
N SER A 110 -13.90 -8.51 -8.08
CA SER A 110 -13.90 -7.95 -6.74
C SER A 110 -14.03 -6.43 -6.79
N LEU A 111 -14.35 -5.83 -5.63
CA LEU A 111 -14.37 -4.38 -5.47
C LEU A 111 -12.99 -3.80 -5.84
N ILE A 112 -11.91 -4.36 -5.27
CA ILE A 112 -10.56 -3.87 -5.58
C ILE A 112 -10.21 -4.00 -7.07
N SER A 113 -10.56 -5.12 -7.72
CA SER A 113 -10.24 -5.32 -9.15
C SER A 113 -10.97 -4.33 -10.04
N THR A 114 -12.24 -4.03 -9.72
CA THR A 114 -13.04 -3.07 -10.47
C THR A 114 -12.54 -1.64 -10.24
N LEU A 115 -12.22 -1.28 -8.99
CA LEU A 115 -11.62 0.02 -8.69
C LEU A 115 -10.28 0.20 -9.41
N THR A 116 -9.38 -0.80 -9.37
CA THR A 116 -8.11 -0.72 -10.09
C THR A 116 -8.30 -0.58 -11.60
N ALA A 117 -9.26 -1.30 -12.19
CA ALA A 117 -9.54 -1.21 -13.63
C ALA A 117 -10.02 0.18 -14.08
N ASN A 118 -10.71 0.91 -13.19
CA ASN A 118 -11.27 2.23 -13.51
C ASN A 118 -10.39 3.40 -13.07
N TYR A 119 -9.61 3.24 -11.99
CA TYR A 119 -8.81 4.32 -11.41
C TYR A 119 -7.30 4.15 -11.64
N GLY A 120 -6.82 2.95 -11.94
CA GLY A 120 -5.39 2.63 -11.90
C GLY A 120 -4.88 2.40 -10.49
N ASP A 121 -3.73 1.71 -10.36
CA ASP A 121 -3.14 1.38 -9.07
C ASP A 121 -2.64 2.64 -8.33
N ASP A 122 -1.96 3.57 -9.01
CA ASP A 122 -1.44 4.82 -8.44
C ASP A 122 -2.52 5.68 -7.78
N ARG A 123 -3.57 6.01 -8.54
CA ARG A 123 -4.64 6.90 -8.07
C ARG A 123 -5.46 6.22 -6.99
N LEU A 124 -5.79 4.94 -7.16
CA LEU A 124 -6.55 4.20 -6.17
C LEU A 124 -5.81 4.11 -4.84
N THR A 125 -4.51 3.82 -4.85
CA THR A 125 -3.70 3.80 -3.63
C THR A 125 -3.70 5.15 -2.93
N LYS A 126 -3.57 6.25 -3.69
CA LYS A 126 -3.64 7.60 -3.13
C LYS A 126 -4.99 7.86 -2.46
N MET A 127 -6.10 7.52 -3.12
CA MET A 127 -7.45 7.65 -2.55
C MET A 127 -7.63 6.82 -1.28
N ILE A 128 -7.11 5.60 -1.26
CA ILE A 128 -7.13 4.72 -0.08
C ILE A 128 -6.35 5.36 1.09
N GLN A 129 -5.16 5.91 0.85
CA GLN A 129 -4.38 6.55 1.92
C GLN A 129 -5.06 7.80 2.47
N VAL A 130 -5.66 8.62 1.60
CA VAL A 130 -6.44 9.79 2.04
C VAL A 130 -7.64 9.34 2.88
N ALA A 131 -8.37 8.31 2.44
CA ALA A 131 -9.53 7.78 3.14
C ALA A 131 -9.19 7.19 4.52
N LYS A 132 -7.96 6.69 4.73
CA LYS A 132 -7.48 6.22 6.05
C LYS A 132 -7.32 7.35 7.08
N SER A 133 -7.21 8.61 6.63
CA SER A 133 -7.17 9.79 7.50
C SER A 133 -8.54 10.47 7.67
N SER A 134 -9.62 9.83 7.19
CA SER A 134 -10.99 10.33 7.37
C SER A 134 -11.41 10.37 8.84
N LYS A 135 -12.30 11.31 9.18
CA LYS A 135 -12.97 11.36 10.49
C LYS A 135 -14.11 10.35 10.63
N VAL A 136 -14.53 9.72 9.53
CA VAL A 136 -15.63 8.75 9.50
C VAL A 136 -15.07 7.33 9.68
N PRO A 137 -15.37 6.63 10.80
CA PRO A 137 -14.79 5.31 11.10
C PRO A 137 -15.06 4.27 10.01
N GLU A 138 -16.24 4.28 9.40
CA GLU A 138 -16.63 3.36 8.33
C GLU A 138 -15.75 3.52 7.09
N THR A 139 -15.44 4.77 6.73
CA THR A 139 -14.53 5.09 5.61
C THR A 139 -13.12 4.59 5.91
N VAL A 140 -12.62 4.81 7.13
CA VAL A 140 -11.29 4.33 7.55
C VAL A 140 -11.23 2.79 7.48
N ASN A 141 -12.26 2.10 7.95
CA ASN A 141 -12.32 0.63 7.91
C ASN A 141 -12.37 0.10 6.48
N MET A 142 -13.16 0.73 5.60
CA MET A 142 -13.21 0.39 4.18
C MET A 142 -11.84 0.60 3.53
N ALA A 143 -11.18 1.73 3.81
CA ALA A 143 -9.87 2.03 3.24
C ALA A 143 -8.79 1.04 3.71
N LYS A 144 -8.77 0.67 4.99
CA LYS A 144 -7.86 -0.38 5.50
C LYS A 144 -8.09 -1.73 4.81
N ARG A 145 -9.35 -2.10 4.61
CA ARG A 145 -9.71 -3.32 3.89
C ARG A 145 -9.26 -3.27 2.42
N LEU A 146 -9.46 -2.14 1.74
CA LEU A 146 -9.02 -1.97 0.36
C LEU A 146 -7.50 -1.97 0.22
N GLU A 147 -6.75 -1.36 1.14
CA GLU A 147 -5.28 -1.45 1.18
C GLU A 147 -4.83 -2.91 1.29
N PHE A 148 -5.47 -3.68 2.19
CA PHE A 148 -5.21 -5.10 2.34
C PHE A 148 -5.51 -5.89 1.06
N GLU A 149 -6.68 -5.67 0.44
CA GLU A 149 -7.07 -6.33 -0.81
C GLU A 149 -6.15 -5.95 -1.98
N GLN A 150 -5.67 -4.70 -2.04
CA GLN A 150 -4.74 -4.22 -3.06
C GLN A 150 -3.38 -4.93 -2.96
N ILE A 151 -2.82 -5.02 -1.75
CA ILE A 151 -1.57 -5.74 -1.47
C ILE A 151 -1.71 -7.21 -1.85
N HIS A 152 -2.79 -7.88 -1.43
CA HIS A 152 -3.00 -9.31 -1.73
C HIS A 152 -3.23 -9.58 -3.20
N ARG A 153 -3.83 -8.63 -3.93
CA ARG A 153 -3.94 -8.71 -5.38
C ARG A 153 -2.56 -8.72 -6.04
N TRP A 154 -1.69 -7.77 -5.71
CA TRP A 154 -0.33 -7.74 -6.27
C TRP A 154 0.49 -8.98 -5.88
N LEU A 155 0.35 -9.48 -4.64
CA LEU A 155 0.98 -10.73 -4.21
C LEU A 155 0.48 -11.94 -5.02
N GLY A 156 -0.84 -12.06 -5.20
CA GLY A 156 -1.43 -13.13 -6.00
C GLY A 156 -1.06 -13.07 -7.49
N GLN A 157 -0.75 -11.86 -7.99
CA GLN A 157 -0.23 -11.62 -9.33
C GLN A 157 1.29 -11.83 -9.43
N GLN A 158 1.98 -12.10 -8.31
CA GLN A 158 3.44 -12.22 -8.24
C GLN A 158 4.18 -10.99 -8.78
N GLU A 159 3.60 -9.81 -8.59
CA GLU A 159 4.29 -8.56 -8.93
C GLU A 159 5.56 -8.43 -8.07
N THR A 160 6.62 -7.83 -8.59
CA THR A 160 7.82 -7.55 -7.79
C THR A 160 7.66 -6.20 -7.08
N PRO A 161 8.35 -5.94 -5.96
CA PRO A 161 8.37 -4.61 -5.36
C PRO A 161 8.80 -3.50 -6.32
N GLU A 162 9.75 -3.75 -7.22
CA GLU A 162 10.12 -2.82 -8.29
C GLU A 162 8.92 -2.54 -9.22
N LYS A 163 8.21 -3.59 -9.65
CA LYS A 163 7.05 -3.43 -10.52
C LYS A 163 5.92 -2.66 -9.84
N VAL A 164 5.63 -2.93 -8.57
CA VAL A 164 4.65 -2.16 -7.79
C VAL A 164 5.09 -0.71 -7.60
N PHE A 165 6.38 -0.45 -7.42
CA PHE A 165 6.92 0.93 -7.37
C PHE A 165 6.52 1.73 -8.62
N LEU A 166 6.67 1.12 -9.80
CA LEU A 166 6.30 1.71 -11.09
C LEU A 166 4.77 1.82 -11.26
N LEU A 167 4.00 0.82 -10.83
CA LEU A 167 2.53 0.86 -10.86
C LEU A 167 1.98 2.03 -10.05
N LEU A 168 2.68 2.40 -8.98
CA LEU A 168 2.34 3.53 -8.11
C LEU A 168 2.92 4.87 -8.58
N LYS A 169 3.65 4.89 -9.71
CA LYS A 169 4.35 6.05 -10.26
C LYS A 169 5.30 6.73 -9.27
N LEU A 170 5.94 5.93 -8.43
CA LEU A 170 6.96 6.43 -7.49
C LEU A 170 8.31 6.70 -8.18
N ASP A 171 8.42 6.41 -9.48
CA ASP A 171 9.56 6.73 -10.32
C ASP A 171 9.47 8.08 -11.03
N ASP A 172 8.37 8.82 -10.85
CA ASP A 172 8.23 10.16 -11.39
C ASP A 172 9.14 11.15 -10.65
N VAL A 173 10.30 11.43 -11.25
CA VAL A 173 11.34 12.33 -10.72
C VAL A 173 10.90 13.80 -10.64
N SER A 174 9.74 14.16 -11.20
CA SER A 174 9.18 15.52 -11.06
C SER A 174 8.49 15.77 -9.72
N VAL A 175 8.26 14.70 -8.93
CA VAL A 175 7.62 14.74 -7.62
C VAL A 175 8.51 14.02 -6.62
N GLU A 176 8.64 14.53 -5.39
CA GLU A 176 9.35 13.84 -4.30
C GLU A 176 8.58 12.55 -3.90
N PRO A 177 9.01 11.35 -4.33
CA PRO A 177 8.21 10.13 -4.25
C PRO A 177 8.02 9.66 -2.80
N PHE A 178 9.02 9.86 -1.95
CA PHE A 178 8.96 9.46 -0.55
C PHE A 178 8.00 10.33 0.27
N LEU A 179 7.59 11.49 -0.25
CA LEU A 179 6.54 12.31 0.37
C LEU A 179 5.15 11.93 -0.13
N GLN A 180 5.05 11.06 -1.13
CA GLN A 180 3.76 10.62 -1.63
C GLN A 180 3.12 9.60 -0.68
N PRO A 181 1.80 9.68 -0.44
CA PRO A 181 1.13 8.73 0.43
C PRO A 181 1.25 7.29 -0.08
N GLN A 182 1.36 7.07 -1.40
CA GLN A 182 1.56 5.74 -2.00
C GLN A 182 2.85 5.05 -1.51
N MET A 183 3.86 5.82 -1.09
CA MET A 183 5.10 5.29 -0.51
C MET A 183 4.83 4.40 0.71
N VAL A 184 3.85 4.77 1.54
CA VAL A 184 3.45 4.00 2.73
C VAL A 184 2.85 2.65 2.34
N THR A 185 2.07 2.59 1.27
CA THR A 185 1.50 1.33 0.77
C THR A 185 2.57 0.46 0.13
N TRP A 186 3.49 1.05 -0.64
CA TRP A 186 4.62 0.31 -1.22
C TRP A 186 5.51 -0.31 -0.13
N ALA A 187 5.79 0.42 0.94
CA ALA A 187 6.56 -0.09 2.08
C ALA A 187 5.90 -1.34 2.71
N LYS A 188 4.58 -1.26 2.96
CA LYS A 188 3.81 -2.42 3.45
C LYS A 188 3.80 -3.58 2.46
N TYR A 189 3.79 -3.28 1.17
CA TYR A 189 3.85 -4.31 0.14
C TYR A 189 5.19 -5.03 0.15
N VAL A 190 6.32 -4.32 0.22
CA VAL A 190 7.67 -4.89 0.41
C VAL A 190 7.69 -5.84 1.60
N ASP A 191 7.21 -5.41 2.77
CA ASP A 191 7.17 -6.25 3.97
C ASP A 191 6.33 -7.50 3.77
N SER A 192 5.20 -7.38 3.07
CA SER A 192 4.30 -8.51 2.80
C SER A 192 4.90 -9.47 1.78
N PHE A 193 5.61 -8.95 0.78
CA PHE A 193 6.32 -9.71 -0.23
C PHE A 193 7.47 -10.50 0.39
N ASP A 194 8.31 -9.87 1.23
CA ASP A 194 9.40 -10.55 1.92
C ASP A 194 8.88 -11.66 2.86
N LYS A 195 7.76 -11.42 3.55
CA LYS A 195 7.10 -12.45 4.38
C LYS A 195 6.57 -13.62 3.57
N ALA A 196 6.05 -13.37 2.37
CA ALA A 196 5.56 -14.40 1.46
C ALA A 196 6.70 -15.18 0.77
N ASN A 197 7.92 -14.64 0.75
CA ASN A 197 9.10 -15.22 0.11
C ASN A 197 10.24 -15.40 1.13
N PRO A 198 10.06 -16.29 2.14
CA PRO A 198 11.03 -16.46 3.21
C PRO A 198 12.37 -16.96 2.67
N GLY A 199 13.48 -16.37 3.15
CA GLY A 199 14.85 -16.74 2.75
C GLY A 199 15.53 -15.72 1.85
N THR A 200 14.80 -14.75 1.31
CA THR A 200 15.36 -13.61 0.55
C THR A 200 14.67 -12.32 0.94
N MET A 201 15.42 -11.35 1.46
CA MET A 201 14.95 -9.97 1.53
C MET A 201 15.08 -9.36 0.13
N THR A 202 14.01 -8.75 -0.36
CA THR A 202 14.02 -8.06 -1.65
C THR A 202 14.98 -6.87 -1.60
N ALA A 203 15.80 -6.69 -2.64
CA ALA A 203 16.58 -5.46 -2.77
C ALA A 203 15.64 -4.29 -3.15
N LEU A 204 15.75 -3.17 -2.44
CA LEU A 204 15.02 -1.94 -2.72
C LEU A 204 15.74 -1.05 -3.73
N LEU A 205 17.07 -1.08 -3.77
CA LEU A 205 17.86 -0.24 -4.70
C LEU A 205 17.43 -0.30 -6.17
N PRO A 206 17.06 -1.46 -6.76
CA PRO A 206 16.59 -1.52 -8.14
C PRO A 206 15.38 -0.59 -8.41
N ALA A 207 14.47 -0.44 -7.44
CA ALA A 207 13.32 0.46 -7.57
C ALA A 207 13.74 1.94 -7.70
N PHE A 208 14.90 2.30 -7.13
CA PHE A 208 15.46 3.65 -7.20
C PHE A 208 16.41 3.87 -8.37
N GLY A 209 16.65 2.87 -9.23
CA GLY A 209 17.67 2.93 -10.29
C GLY A 209 17.48 4.02 -11.35
N ARG A 210 16.31 4.68 -11.38
CA ARG A 210 16.02 5.83 -12.26
C ARG A 210 16.52 7.16 -11.68
N TYR A 211 16.73 7.22 -10.38
CA TYR A 211 17.32 8.38 -9.72
C TYR A 211 18.83 8.35 -9.92
N ASN A 212 19.42 9.50 -10.25
CA ASN A 212 20.86 9.62 -10.06
C ASN A 212 21.17 9.46 -8.56
N GLU A 213 22.36 8.95 -8.27
CA GLU A 213 22.73 8.55 -6.93
C GLU A 213 22.69 9.70 -5.91
N GLN A 214 23.07 10.92 -6.31
CA GLN A 214 22.97 12.11 -5.46
C GLN A 214 21.51 12.41 -5.09
N SER A 215 20.60 12.39 -6.08
CA SER A 215 19.16 12.57 -5.85
C SER A 215 18.59 11.48 -4.96
N MET A 216 19.00 10.23 -5.16
CA MET A 216 18.58 9.11 -4.31
C MET A 216 19.01 9.34 -2.85
N VAL A 217 20.27 9.75 -2.59
CA VAL A 217 20.74 10.01 -1.23
C VAL A 217 19.97 11.16 -0.57
N ASN A 218 19.80 12.28 -1.27
CA ASN A 218 19.03 13.43 -0.77
C ASN A 218 17.61 13.02 -0.38
N MET A 219 16.96 12.24 -1.24
CA MET A 219 15.60 11.76 -1.06
C MET A 219 15.48 10.80 0.14
N LEU A 220 16.44 9.89 0.31
CA LEU A 220 16.50 8.99 1.46
C LEU A 220 16.69 9.75 2.77
N ILE A 221 17.50 10.81 2.77
CA ILE A 221 17.68 11.68 3.96
C ILE A 221 16.37 12.37 4.30
N ALA A 222 15.68 12.96 3.32
CA ALA A 222 14.37 13.57 3.55
C ALA A 222 13.36 12.55 4.09
N ALA A 223 13.31 11.36 3.50
CA ALA A 223 12.42 10.28 3.91
C ALA A 223 12.68 9.76 5.33
N LYS A 224 13.92 9.81 5.80
CA LYS A 224 14.32 9.47 7.18
C LYS A 224 13.73 10.41 8.21
N THR A 225 13.41 11.65 7.83
CA THR A 225 12.77 12.64 8.73
C THR A 225 11.26 12.45 8.87
N VAL A 226 10.64 11.59 8.04
CA VAL A 226 9.20 11.35 8.02
C VAL A 226 8.91 9.98 8.67
N PRO A 227 8.18 9.92 9.80
CA PRO A 227 7.99 8.67 10.56
C PRO A 227 7.41 7.50 9.74
N SER A 228 6.52 7.78 8.77
CA SER A 228 5.90 6.73 7.95
C SER A 228 6.85 6.11 6.92
N THR A 229 7.98 6.74 6.62
CA THR A 229 8.94 6.31 5.59
C THR A 229 10.34 6.05 6.11
N GLU A 230 10.61 6.38 7.37
CA GLU A 230 11.92 6.25 8.02
C GLU A 230 12.53 4.85 7.85
N HIS A 231 11.78 3.80 8.16
CA HIS A 231 12.28 2.42 8.10
C HIS A 231 12.71 1.98 6.68
N ILE A 232 11.98 2.42 5.63
CA ILE A 232 12.36 2.16 4.24
C ILE A 232 13.61 2.95 3.88
N ALA A 233 13.68 4.22 4.30
CA ALA A 233 14.84 5.05 4.06
C ALA A 233 16.10 4.43 4.66
N VAL A 234 16.03 3.98 5.91
CA VAL A 234 17.13 3.29 6.60
C VAL A 234 17.51 1.99 5.88
N ARG A 235 16.56 1.16 5.48
CA ARG A 235 16.85 -0.08 4.73
C ARG A 235 17.55 0.21 3.41
N ALA A 236 17.05 1.16 2.63
CA ALA A 236 17.65 1.53 1.35
C ALA A 236 19.05 2.17 1.52
N GLN A 237 19.27 2.95 2.59
CA GLN A 237 20.61 3.46 2.95
C GLN A 237 21.60 2.33 3.28
N VAL A 238 21.16 1.30 4.01
CA VAL A 238 21.99 0.11 4.30
C VAL A 238 22.37 -0.60 3.01
N GLU A 239 21.41 -0.84 2.12
CA GLU A 239 21.69 -1.47 0.82
C GLU A 239 22.66 -0.64 -0.03
N LEU A 240 22.48 0.70 -0.06
CA LEU A 240 23.36 1.61 -0.79
C LEU A 240 24.80 1.59 -0.23
N THR A 241 24.93 1.59 1.09
CA THR A 241 26.22 1.50 1.76
C THR A 241 26.92 0.18 1.45
N GLN A 242 26.17 -0.94 1.49
CA GLN A 242 26.70 -2.25 1.12
C GLN A 242 27.12 -2.31 -0.35
N LEU A 243 26.37 -1.66 -1.25
CA LEU A 243 26.74 -1.52 -2.65
C LEU A 243 28.08 -0.78 -2.79
N TRP A 244 28.24 0.37 -2.14
CA TRP A 244 29.49 1.16 -2.18
C TRP A 244 30.69 0.35 -1.68
N LEU A 245 30.53 -0.35 -0.56
CA LEU A 245 31.59 -1.21 -0.03
C LEU A 245 31.97 -2.34 -1.01
N ARG A 246 30.97 -2.96 -1.65
CA ARG A 246 31.19 -4.05 -2.61
C ARG A 246 31.90 -3.60 -3.88
N ILE A 247 31.65 -2.38 -4.34
CA ILE A 247 32.33 -1.81 -5.53
C ILE A 247 33.60 -1.05 -5.17
N GLU A 248 34.07 -1.18 -3.92
CA GLU A 248 35.28 -0.55 -3.39
C GLU A 248 35.31 0.98 -3.55
N ARG A 249 34.12 1.61 -3.54
CA ARG A 249 34.00 3.05 -3.68
C ARG A 249 34.58 3.75 -2.45
N THR A 250 35.49 4.70 -2.66
CA THR A 250 36.23 5.32 -1.56
C THR A 250 35.42 6.43 -0.88
N PRO A 251 35.73 6.76 0.39
CA PRO A 251 35.12 7.91 1.07
C PRO A 251 35.29 9.22 0.29
N GLU A 252 36.43 9.42 -0.38
CA GLU A 252 36.69 10.61 -1.21
C GLU A 252 35.76 10.66 -2.44
N GLU A 253 35.52 9.52 -3.09
CA GLU A 253 34.59 9.42 -4.21
C GLU A 253 33.14 9.70 -3.76
N ILE A 254 32.72 9.17 -2.60
CA ILE A 254 31.41 9.45 -2.01
C ILE A 254 31.29 10.94 -1.67
N PHE A 255 32.33 11.51 -1.04
CA PHE A 255 32.37 12.93 -0.68
C PHE A 255 32.25 13.84 -1.90
N ALA A 256 32.92 13.48 -3.01
CA ALA A 256 32.81 14.18 -4.29
C ALA A 256 31.43 14.00 -4.94
N MET A 257 30.88 12.78 -4.96
CA MET A 257 29.55 12.46 -5.51
C MET A 257 28.43 13.24 -4.80
N LEU A 258 28.52 13.35 -3.47
CA LEU A 258 27.59 14.14 -2.65
C LEU A 258 27.83 15.65 -2.73
N LYS A 259 28.86 16.10 -3.48
CA LYS A 259 29.28 17.49 -3.63
C LYS A 259 29.58 18.18 -2.29
N LEU A 260 30.01 17.42 -1.27
CA LEU A 260 30.28 17.95 0.07
C LEU A 260 31.45 18.96 0.06
N GLY A 261 32.40 18.83 -0.86
CA GLY A 261 33.48 19.80 -1.04
C GLY A 261 33.02 21.19 -1.51
N GLN A 262 31.80 21.31 -2.04
CA GLN A 262 31.21 22.59 -2.45
C GLN A 262 30.50 23.30 -1.29
N ALA A 263 30.28 22.64 -0.16
CA ALA A 263 29.60 23.21 1.01
C ALA A 263 30.51 24.17 1.82
N GLY A 264 31.81 24.23 1.51
CA GLY A 264 32.77 25.10 2.19
C GLY A 264 32.80 24.88 3.70
N ASP A 265 32.81 25.97 4.47
CA ASP A 265 32.85 25.93 5.93
C ASP A 265 31.58 25.29 6.56
N ASN A 266 30.49 25.21 5.82
CA ASN A 266 29.22 24.65 6.27
C ASN A 266 29.10 23.14 6.01
N VAL A 267 30.17 22.47 5.56
CA VAL A 267 30.13 21.04 5.23
C VAL A 267 29.68 20.17 6.40
N LEU A 268 30.04 20.55 7.64
CA LEU A 268 29.67 19.83 8.86
C LEU A 268 28.18 20.01 9.24
N GLU A 269 27.52 21.03 8.71
CA GLU A 269 26.09 21.29 8.92
C GLU A 269 25.22 20.62 7.85
N SER A 270 25.84 20.11 6.79
CA SER A 270 25.13 19.44 5.70
C SER A 270 24.44 18.17 6.23
N PRO A 271 23.13 17.99 6.00
CA PRO A 271 22.45 16.73 6.29
C PRO A 271 23.12 15.52 5.63
N LEU A 272 23.78 15.73 4.48
CA LEU A 272 24.53 14.70 3.75
C LEU A 272 25.84 14.27 4.44
N PHE A 273 26.37 15.09 5.35
CA PHE A 273 27.59 14.78 6.09
C PHE A 273 27.31 13.93 7.34
N ILE A 274 26.11 14.07 7.92
CA ILE A 274 25.70 13.40 9.17
C ILE A 274 24.83 12.14 8.90
N ALA A 275 24.27 12.04 7.69
CA ALA A 275 23.26 11.05 7.28
C ALA A 275 23.60 9.58 7.52
#